data_AF-A0A7X5SCC1-F1
#
_entry.id   AF-A0A7X5SCC1-F1
#
_cell.length_a   1.000
_cell.length_b   1.000
_cell.length_c   1.000
_cell.angle_alpha   90.00
_cell.angle_beta   90.00
_cell.angle_gamma   90.00
#
_symmetry.space_group_name_H-M   'P 1'
#
loop_
_entity.id
_entity.type
_entity.pdbx_description
1 polymer ?
#
loop_
_entity_poly.entity_id
_entity_poly.type
_entity_poly.pdbx_seq_one_letter_code
_entity_poly.pdbx_strand_id
1 'polypeptide(L)'
;KNVSYSWELLGQMPGIQLTETRQGAESGKVSFRAFNGEGYLNAIKTLIDGIPSNVNSGNQRFIDMLFPLEISYIEVVRGTNDPRYGLHNIGGNINFGTRQGGSYTDARL
;
A
#
# COMPACT_ATOMS: atom_id res chain seq x y z
N LYS A 1 0.41 -9.23 15.63
CA LYS A 1 -0.70 -9.88 14.89
C LYS A 1 -0.06 -10.62 13.72
N ASN A 2 -0.42 -11.88 13.50
CA ASN A 2 -0.02 -12.57 12.26
C ASN A 2 -0.80 -11.94 11.10
N VAL A 3 -0.12 -11.75 9.98
CA VAL A 3 -0.62 -11.04 8.81
C VAL A 3 -0.53 -11.99 7.62
N SER A 4 -1.66 -12.19 6.95
CA SER A 4 -1.76 -13.07 5.77
C SER A 4 -1.55 -12.28 4.48
N TYR A 5 -1.90 -11.00 4.47
CA TYR A 5 -1.79 -10.13 3.30
C TYR A 5 -1.01 -8.84 3.60
N SER A 6 -0.19 -8.39 2.65
CA SER A 6 0.67 -7.20 2.78
C SER A 6 -0.10 -5.93 3.16
N TRP A 7 -1.32 -5.75 2.63
CA TRP A 7 -2.16 -4.59 2.95
C TRP A 7 -2.66 -4.57 4.41
N GLU A 8 -2.70 -5.71 5.11
CA GLU A 8 -3.08 -5.74 6.53
C GLU A 8 -2.01 -5.09 7.43
N LEU A 9 -0.75 -5.02 6.96
CA LEU A 9 0.33 -4.29 7.65
C LEU A 9 0.01 -2.79 7.73
N LEU A 10 -0.61 -2.23 6.68
CA LEU A 10 -1.03 -0.83 6.67
C LEU A 10 -2.13 -0.52 7.68
N GLY A 11 -3.00 -1.49 7.97
CA GLY A 11 -4.03 -1.35 9.00
C GLY A 11 -3.49 -1.25 10.42
N GLN A 12 -2.19 -1.54 10.62
CA GLN A 12 -1.53 -1.35 11.90
C GLN A 12 -1.07 0.10 12.12
N MET A 13 -1.08 0.93 11.06
CA MET A 13 -0.67 2.33 11.16
C MET A 13 -1.84 3.22 11.61
N PRO A 14 -1.60 4.18 12.53
CA PRO A 14 -2.65 5.05 13.03
C PRO A 14 -3.20 6.00 11.95
N GLY A 15 -4.52 6.10 11.87
CA GLY A 15 -5.21 6.96 10.90
C GLY A 15 -5.31 6.37 9.49
N ILE A 16 -4.99 5.08 9.34
CA ILE A 16 -5.26 4.29 8.14
C ILE A 16 -6.48 3.41 8.39
N GLN A 17 -7.40 3.41 7.44
CA GLN A 17 -8.55 2.51 7.40
C GLN A 17 -8.44 1.63 6.15
N LEU A 18 -8.61 0.33 6.35
CA LEU A 18 -8.64 -0.65 5.27
C LEU A 18 -10.10 -0.99 4.95
N THR A 19 -10.47 -0.94 3.67
CA THR A 19 -11.69 -1.60 3.20
C THR A 19 -11.33 -2.95 2.62
N GLU A 20 -11.78 -4.01 3.28
CA GLU A 20 -11.63 -5.38 2.82
C GLU A 20 -12.89 -5.76 2.01
N THR A 21 -12.79 -5.76 0.68
CA THR A 21 -13.93 -6.12 -0.17
C THR A 21 -14.19 -7.63 -0.20
N ARG A 22 -13.24 -8.46 0.28
CA ARG A 22 -13.28 -9.94 0.31
C ARG A 22 -13.61 -10.59 -1.05
N GLN A 23 -13.46 -9.85 -2.13
CA GLN A 23 -13.57 -10.36 -3.49
C GLN A 23 -12.17 -10.83 -3.85
N GLY A 24 -11.97 -12.14 -4.05
CA GLY A 24 -10.64 -12.78 -4.13
C GLY A 24 -9.67 -12.29 -5.24
N ALA A 25 -10.04 -11.25 -6.00
CA ALA A 25 -9.19 -10.58 -6.99
C ALA A 25 -8.93 -9.10 -6.66
N GLU A 26 -9.37 -8.62 -5.50
CA GLU A 26 -9.28 -7.23 -5.09
C GLU A 26 -8.57 -7.09 -3.73
N SER A 27 -7.48 -6.32 -3.75
CA SER A 27 -6.67 -6.00 -2.59
C SER A 27 -7.41 -5.14 -1.59
N GLY A 28 -7.06 -5.25 -0.30
CA GLY A 28 -7.58 -4.37 0.73
C GLY A 28 -7.24 -2.91 0.40
N LYS A 29 -8.27 -2.11 0.14
CA LYS A 29 -8.10 -0.73 -0.31
C LYS A 29 -7.77 0.15 0.87
N VAL A 30 -6.66 0.85 0.77
CA VAL A 30 -6.17 1.71 1.82
C VAL A 30 -6.83 3.07 1.70
N SER A 31 -7.35 3.57 2.82
CA SER A 31 -7.97 4.88 2.94
C SER A 31 -7.37 5.64 4.12
N PHE A 32 -7.11 6.93 3.95
CA PHE A 32 -6.68 7.81 5.04
C PHE A 32 -7.07 9.25 4.72
N ARG A 33 -7.42 10.02 5.76
CA ARG A 33 -7.95 11.40 5.65
C ARG A 33 -9.18 11.53 4.74
N ALA A 34 -10.10 10.57 4.80
CA ALA A 34 -11.30 10.49 3.96
C ALA A 34 -11.05 10.32 2.44
N PHE A 35 -9.80 10.12 2.03
CA PHE A 35 -9.47 9.66 0.68
C PHE A 35 -9.48 8.14 0.65
N ASN A 36 -10.22 7.56 -0.28
CA ASN A 36 -10.36 6.11 -0.42
C ASN A 36 -9.80 5.62 -1.76
N GLY A 37 -9.62 4.29 -1.85
CA GLY A 37 -9.23 3.57 -3.07
C GLY A 37 -10.41 2.95 -3.84
N GLU A 38 -11.66 3.22 -3.42
CA GLU A 38 -12.87 2.56 -3.95
C GLU A 38 -13.73 3.46 -4.86
N GLY A 39 -13.40 4.74 -4.99
CA GLY A 39 -14.17 5.72 -5.76
C GLY A 39 -13.63 5.99 -7.15
N TYR A 40 -14.31 6.88 -7.89
CA TYR A 40 -13.81 7.40 -9.18
C TYR A 40 -12.52 8.23 -9.02
N LEU A 41 -12.36 8.90 -7.87
CA LEU A 41 -11.18 9.68 -7.53
C LEU A 41 -10.39 8.97 -6.43
N ASN A 42 -9.53 8.06 -6.84
CA ASN A 42 -8.60 7.42 -5.93
C ASN A 42 -7.40 8.32 -5.72
N ALA A 43 -7.38 8.98 -4.57
CA ALA A 43 -6.44 10.06 -4.26
C ALA A 43 -5.18 9.59 -3.52
N ILE A 44 -4.95 8.27 -3.44
CA ILE A 44 -3.80 7.68 -2.75
C ILE A 44 -2.90 6.96 -3.76
N LYS A 45 -1.63 7.35 -3.77
CA LYS A 45 -0.61 6.78 -4.62
C LYS A 45 0.00 5.57 -3.93
N THR A 46 0.10 4.47 -4.65
CA THR A 46 0.81 3.27 -4.25
C THR A 46 2.09 3.16 -5.07
N LEU A 47 3.20 2.97 -4.38
CA LEU A 47 4.53 2.81 -4.94
C LEU A 47 5.12 1.51 -4.42
N ILE A 48 5.72 0.74 -5.31
CA ILE A 48 6.54 -0.42 -4.95
C ILE A 48 7.96 -0.08 -5.40
N ASP A 49 8.88 0.04 -4.44
CA ASP A 49 10.26 0.48 -4.68
C ASP A 49 10.36 1.81 -5.46
N GLY A 50 9.40 2.72 -5.20
CA GLY A 50 9.29 3.99 -5.92
C GLY A 50 8.63 3.91 -7.31
N ILE A 51 8.26 2.72 -7.78
CA ILE A 51 7.54 2.53 -9.06
C ILE A 51 6.04 2.72 -8.83
N PRO A 52 5.34 3.56 -9.61
CA PRO A 52 3.89 3.69 -9.56
C PRO A 52 3.17 2.35 -9.79
N SER A 53 2.42 1.90 -8.79
CA SER A 53 1.69 0.63 -8.79
C SER A 53 0.20 0.83 -8.54
N ASN A 54 -0.37 1.90 -9.09
CA ASN A 54 -1.81 2.05 -9.25
C ASN A 54 -2.18 1.77 -10.70
N VAL A 55 -3.40 1.28 -10.93
CA VAL A 55 -4.00 1.37 -12.28
C VAL A 55 -4.33 2.82 -12.62
N ASN A 56 -4.63 3.12 -13.88
CA ASN A 56 -5.02 4.47 -14.33
C ASN A 56 -6.27 5.02 -13.62
N SER A 57 -7.18 4.14 -13.18
CA SER A 57 -8.34 4.47 -12.33
C SER A 57 -7.96 4.76 -10.87
N GLY A 58 -6.67 4.64 -10.51
CA GLY A 58 -6.12 4.83 -9.17
C GLY A 58 -6.39 3.68 -8.18
N ASN A 59 -7.00 2.58 -8.63
CA ASN A 59 -7.17 1.38 -7.81
C ASN A 59 -5.80 0.78 -7.41
N GLN A 60 -5.71 0.27 -6.19
CA GLN A 60 -4.48 -0.19 -5.50
C GLN A 60 -4.30 -1.72 -5.63
N ARG A 61 -4.46 -2.25 -6.85
CA ARG A 61 -4.58 -3.71 -7.07
C ARG A 61 -3.28 -4.49 -6.88
N PHE A 62 -2.14 -3.82 -6.95
CA PHE A 62 -0.83 -4.48 -6.99
C PHE A 62 -0.22 -4.73 -5.62
N ILE A 63 -0.87 -4.31 -4.52
CA ILE A 63 -0.36 -4.53 -3.15
C ILE A 63 -0.34 -6.04 -2.82
N ASP A 64 -1.33 -6.80 -3.29
CA ASP A 64 -1.42 -8.26 -3.08
C ASP A 64 -0.29 -9.07 -3.74
N MET A 65 0.46 -8.47 -4.67
CA MET A 65 1.59 -9.15 -5.32
C MET A 65 2.83 -9.24 -4.42
N LEU A 66 2.87 -8.46 -3.34
CA LEU A 66 3.99 -8.46 -2.39
C LEU A 66 3.70 -9.42 -1.24
N PHE A 67 4.61 -10.36 -1.00
CA PHE A 67 4.56 -11.16 0.21
C PHE A 67 4.95 -10.30 1.42
N PRO A 68 4.23 -10.39 2.55
CA PRO A 68 4.58 -9.66 3.77
C PRO A 68 6.05 -9.84 4.21
N LEU A 69 6.62 -11.03 3.98
CA LEU A 69 8.01 -11.36 4.34
C LEU A 69 9.05 -10.63 3.48
N GLU A 70 8.68 -10.25 2.25
CA GLU A 70 9.58 -9.57 1.31
C GLU A 70 9.60 -8.05 1.51
N ILE A 71 8.70 -7.51 2.34
CA ILE A 71 8.62 -6.08 2.63
C ILE A 71 9.61 -5.73 3.75
N SER A 72 10.56 -4.84 3.47
CA SER A 72 11.50 -4.32 4.46
C SER A 72 10.91 -3.16 5.25
N TYR A 73 10.18 -2.26 4.58
CA TYR A 73 9.53 -1.12 5.22
C TYR A 73 8.32 -0.66 4.40
N ILE A 74 7.39 0.00 5.09
CA ILE A 74 6.27 0.69 4.48
C ILE A 74 6.30 2.13 4.95
N GLU A 75 6.47 3.05 4.02
CA GLU A 75 6.42 4.48 4.27
C GLU A 75 5.07 5.03 3.82
N VAL A 76 4.44 5.85 4.66
CA VAL A 76 3.19 6.53 4.31
C VAL A 76 3.36 8.02 4.51
N VAL A 77 3.30 8.76 3.41
CA VAL A 77 3.26 10.22 3.42
C VAL A 77 1.81 10.65 3.35
N ARG A 78 1.35 11.35 4.39
CA ARG A 78 -0.05 11.78 4.50
C ARG A 78 -0.23 13.21 3.98
N GLY A 79 -1.27 13.42 3.16
CA GLY A 79 -1.56 14.68 2.48
C GLY A 79 -0.68 14.94 1.26
N THR A 80 -0.87 16.09 0.61
CA THR A 80 -0.09 16.57 -0.55
C THR A 80 1.32 17.02 -0.19
N ASN A 81 1.99 16.32 0.73
CA ASN A 81 3.30 16.71 1.25
C ASN A 81 4.47 16.22 0.37
N ASP A 82 4.17 15.52 -0.73
CA ASP A 82 5.17 14.98 -1.64
C ASP A 82 4.85 15.32 -3.11
N PRO A 83 5.55 16.27 -3.73
CA PRO A 83 5.27 16.63 -5.13
C PRO A 83 5.75 15.57 -6.13
N ARG A 84 6.57 14.58 -5.73
CA ARG A 84 7.33 13.72 -6.65
C ARG A 84 6.46 12.74 -7.44
N TYR A 85 5.29 12.36 -6.92
CA TYR A 85 4.52 11.23 -7.45
C TYR A 85 3.24 11.60 -8.19
N GLY A 86 2.98 12.90 -8.37
CA GLY A 86 1.99 13.45 -9.30
C GLY A 86 0.58 12.88 -9.14
N LEU A 87 0.05 12.32 -10.23
CA LEU A 87 -1.31 11.77 -10.32
C LEU A 87 -1.62 10.80 -9.17
N HIS A 88 -2.80 10.94 -8.56
CA HIS A 88 -3.29 10.18 -7.41
C HIS A 88 -2.56 10.44 -6.08
N ASN A 89 -1.88 11.59 -5.90
CA ASN A 89 -1.19 11.92 -4.65
C ASN A 89 -1.85 13.06 -3.83
N ILE A 90 -3.18 13.18 -3.89
CA ILE A 90 -3.93 14.24 -3.18
C ILE A 90 -4.09 13.89 -1.69
N GLY A 91 -4.45 12.65 -1.41
CA GLY A 91 -4.53 12.09 -0.06
C GLY A 91 -3.16 11.74 0.51
N GLY A 92 -2.19 11.44 -0.36
CA GLY A 92 -0.81 11.10 -0.01
C GLY A 92 -0.33 9.86 -0.77
N ASN A 93 0.84 9.37 -0.40
CA ASN A 93 1.45 8.18 -1.00
C ASN A 93 1.81 7.12 0.04
N ILE A 94 1.90 5.91 -0.45
CA ILE A 94 2.36 4.72 0.25
C ILE A 94 3.50 4.16 -0.58
N ASN A 95 4.66 3.99 0.02
CA ASN A 95 5.82 3.36 -0.60
C ASN A 95 6.17 2.07 0.12
N PHE A 96 6.12 0.96 -0.61
CA PHE A 96 6.56 -0.35 -0.16
C PHE A 96 8.01 -0.55 -0.60
N GLY A 97 8.93 -0.62 0.36
CA GLY A 97 10.31 -1.00 0.09
C GLY A 97 10.50 -2.51 0.21
N THR A 98 10.84 -3.17 -0.89
CA THR A 98 11.15 -4.60 -0.90
C THR A 98 12.57 -4.85 -0.40
N ARG A 99 12.78 -6.05 0.16
CA ARG A 99 14.06 -6.48 0.68
C ARG A 99 15.00 -6.84 -0.48
N GLN A 100 16.02 -6.01 -0.73
CA GLN A 100 17.05 -6.30 -1.75
C GLN A 100 18.21 -7.17 -1.25
N GLY A 101 18.10 -7.74 -0.05
CA GLY A 101 19.09 -8.66 0.52
C GLY A 101 18.75 -9.10 1.94
N GLY A 102 19.30 -10.23 2.39
CA GLY A 102 19.10 -10.74 3.73
C GLY A 102 19.48 -12.22 3.84
N SER A 103 19.78 -12.69 5.05
CA SER A 103 19.98 -14.12 5.29
C SER A 103 18.62 -14.82 5.21
N TYR A 104 18.46 -15.75 4.26
CA TYR A 104 17.26 -16.57 4.08
C TYR A 104 16.89 -17.40 5.33
N THR A 105 17.74 -17.42 6.36
CA THR A 105 17.48 -18.05 7.66
C THR A 105 16.36 -17.37 8.45
N ASP A 106 16.02 -16.11 8.17
CA ASP A 106 14.87 -15.43 8.78
C ASP A 106 13.52 -15.94 8.25
N ALA A 107 13.52 -16.72 7.17
CA ALA A 107 12.29 -17.26 6.57
C ALA A 107 11.69 -18.46 7.33
N ARG A 108 12.21 -18.81 8.51
CA ARG A 108 11.68 -19.92 9.30
C ARG A 108 11.68 -19.66 10.80
N LEU A 109 10.53 -19.21 11.30
CA LEU A 109 10.06 -19.48 12.66
C LEU A 109 8.52 -19.48 12.69
#